data_AF-A0A951DB83-F1
#
_entry.id   AF-A0A951DB83-F1
#
_cell.length_a   1.000
_cell.length_b   1.000
_cell.length_c   1.000
_cell.angle_alpha   90.00
_cell.angle_beta   90.00
_cell.angle_gamma   90.00
#
_symmetry.space_group_name_H-M   'P 1'
#
loop_
_entity.id
_entity.type
_entity.pdbx_description
1 polymer ?
#
loop_
_entity_poly.entity_id
_entity_poly.type
_entity_poly.pdbx_seq_one_letter_code
_entity_poly.pdbx_strand_id
1 'polypeptide(L)'
;MILKALCSLAVLAVPATLFAQANDGPFQVNYVSRLDIGDAVINIVNDGFTIDGGTAIPGNGVGDFCVNAYVYSPDQELASCCTCLTTPNELDSWSLLLGPNALLSNPAPGAFAQIKAGNWSAVVKLVATLANANDTCPTADLTNAPIAAGLLAWSTHWHVGPASNPALVTETRFEPGNLSAGEFARLRSDCAISVHQGSGAFCPGCRKSGGLAVPTPSL
;
A
#
# COMPACT_ATOMS: atom_id res chain seq x y z
N MET A 1 28.82 -67.39 -16.42
CA MET A 1 29.41 -66.05 -16.52
C MET A 1 28.37 -65.05 -16.03
N ILE A 2 28.68 -64.36 -14.94
CA ILE A 2 27.79 -63.49 -14.17
C ILE A 2 27.65 -62.15 -14.90
N LEU A 3 26.44 -61.77 -15.32
CA LEU A 3 26.17 -60.45 -15.88
C LEU A 3 25.67 -59.53 -14.76
N LYS A 4 26.58 -58.70 -14.23
CA LYS A 4 26.24 -57.51 -13.44
C LYS A 4 25.76 -56.42 -14.41
N ALA A 5 24.56 -55.90 -14.23
CA ALA A 5 24.15 -54.64 -14.83
C ALA A 5 23.55 -53.75 -13.75
N LEU A 6 24.22 -52.61 -13.54
CA LEU A 6 23.99 -51.64 -12.49
C LEU A 6 22.61 -50.98 -12.62
N CYS A 7 21.96 -50.81 -11.48
CA CYS A 7 20.76 -49.98 -11.32
C CYS A 7 21.20 -48.51 -11.29
N SER A 8 20.98 -47.77 -12.37
CA SER A 8 21.23 -46.33 -12.44
C SER A 8 20.08 -45.57 -11.79
N LEU A 9 20.30 -45.06 -10.58
CA LEU A 9 19.36 -44.16 -9.90
C LEU A 9 19.55 -42.74 -10.50
N ALA A 10 18.65 -42.34 -11.39
CA ALA A 10 18.62 -40.97 -11.91
C ALA A 10 18.06 -40.03 -10.83
N VAL A 11 18.92 -39.30 -10.15
CA VAL A 11 18.53 -38.21 -9.24
C VAL A 11 18.10 -37.02 -10.10
N LEU A 12 16.79 -36.77 -10.21
CA LEU A 12 16.28 -35.49 -10.72
C LEU A 12 16.59 -34.40 -9.69
N ALA A 13 17.65 -33.62 -9.93
CA ALA A 13 17.85 -32.35 -9.24
C ALA A 13 16.84 -31.34 -9.80
N VAL A 14 15.74 -31.10 -9.07
CA VAL A 14 14.85 -29.97 -9.33
C VAL A 14 15.60 -28.71 -8.90
N PRO A 15 15.83 -27.71 -9.77
CA PRO A 15 16.35 -26.43 -9.31
C PRO A 15 15.27 -25.76 -8.46
N ALA A 16 15.47 -25.74 -7.15
CA ALA A 16 14.71 -24.86 -6.27
C ALA A 16 15.15 -23.43 -6.57
N THR A 17 14.46 -22.75 -7.49
CA THR A 17 14.57 -21.30 -7.63
C THR A 17 13.98 -20.67 -6.38
N LEU A 18 14.83 -20.34 -5.42
CA LEU A 18 14.49 -19.50 -4.28
C LEU A 18 14.22 -18.08 -4.81
N PHE A 19 12.95 -17.71 -4.94
CA PHE A 19 12.57 -16.31 -5.09
C PHE A 19 12.69 -15.65 -3.72
N ALA A 20 13.76 -14.90 -3.48
CA ALA A 20 13.74 -13.92 -2.40
C ALA A 20 12.76 -12.82 -2.83
N GLN A 21 11.60 -12.73 -2.17
CA GLN A 21 10.72 -11.59 -2.38
C GLN A 21 11.36 -10.38 -1.70
N ALA A 22 11.72 -9.37 -2.50
CA ALA A 22 12.21 -8.11 -2.01
C ALA A 22 11.14 -7.48 -1.10
N ASN A 23 11.52 -7.10 0.11
CA ASN A 23 10.60 -6.64 1.15
C ASN A 23 10.20 -5.17 0.97
N ASP A 24 10.88 -4.48 0.05
CA ASP A 24 10.79 -3.09 -0.38
C ASP A 24 10.12 -2.94 -1.76
N GLY A 25 9.28 -3.93 -2.11
CA GLY A 25 8.65 -4.01 -3.41
C GLY A 25 7.73 -2.81 -3.72
N PRO A 26 7.57 -2.44 -5.01
CA PRO A 26 6.76 -1.30 -5.46
C PRO A 26 5.27 -1.45 -5.18
N PHE A 27 4.79 -2.68 -4.95
CA PHE A 27 3.39 -2.99 -4.68
C PHE A 27 3.28 -3.78 -3.40
N GLN A 28 2.53 -3.25 -2.44
CA GLN A 28 2.34 -3.89 -1.15
C GLN A 28 0.87 -3.88 -0.75
N VAL A 29 0.45 -4.92 -0.05
CA VAL A 29 -0.94 -5.12 0.33
C VAL A 29 -1.03 -5.42 1.82
N ASN A 30 -2.00 -4.81 2.48
CA ASN A 30 -2.43 -5.19 3.80
C ASN A 30 -3.95 -5.02 3.91
N TYR A 31 -4.52 -5.45 5.03
CA TYR A 31 -5.91 -5.19 5.36
C TYR A 31 -5.96 -4.32 6.62
N VAL A 32 -7.11 -3.72 6.86
CA VAL A 32 -7.46 -3.11 8.13
C VAL A 32 -8.77 -3.70 8.59
N SER A 33 -8.97 -3.76 9.90
CA SER A 33 -10.17 -4.35 10.48
C SER A 33 -10.56 -3.61 11.74
N ARG A 34 -11.85 -3.66 12.06
CA ARG A 34 -12.43 -3.11 13.28
C ARG A 34 -12.23 -1.59 13.40
N LEU A 35 -12.42 -0.87 12.30
CA LEU A 35 -12.42 0.60 12.31
C LEU A 35 -13.59 1.21 13.14
N ASP A 36 -14.53 0.39 13.62
CA ASP A 36 -15.61 0.78 14.55
C ASP A 36 -15.11 1.10 15.97
N ILE A 37 -14.01 0.49 16.40
CA ILE A 37 -13.48 0.61 17.76
C ILE A 37 -12.20 1.44 17.85
N GLY A 38 -11.59 1.77 16.71
CA GLY A 38 -10.38 2.58 16.67
C GLY A 38 -9.91 2.82 15.23
N ASP A 39 -9.04 3.82 15.06
CA ASP A 39 -8.50 4.15 13.75
C ASP A 39 -7.26 3.34 13.41
N ALA A 40 -7.17 2.85 12.18
CA ALA A 40 -5.94 2.25 11.68
C ALA A 40 -5.03 3.34 11.11
N VAL A 41 -3.73 3.19 11.33
CA VAL A 41 -2.72 4.07 10.77
C VAL A 41 -1.84 3.26 9.84
N ILE A 42 -1.49 3.86 8.70
CA ILE A 42 -0.49 3.35 7.78
C ILE A 42 0.73 4.24 7.88
N ASN A 43 1.87 3.65 8.24
CA ASN A 43 3.17 4.30 8.25
C ASN A 43 3.91 3.93 6.96
N ILE A 44 4.58 4.90 6.35
CA ILE A 44 5.22 4.79 5.03
C ILE A 44 6.63 5.33 5.15
N VAL A 45 7.57 4.58 4.61
CA VAL A 45 8.97 4.98 4.52
C VAL A 45 9.45 4.79 3.09
N ASN A 46 10.19 5.79 2.60
CA ASN A 46 11.09 5.65 1.46
C ASN A 46 12.45 5.25 2.01
N ASP A 47 12.90 4.02 1.73
CA ASP A 47 14.16 3.49 2.25
C ASP A 47 15.42 4.08 1.58
N GLY A 48 15.23 4.94 0.58
CA GLY A 48 16.30 5.61 -0.15
C GLY A 48 16.93 4.78 -1.26
N PHE A 49 16.38 3.61 -1.63
CA PHE A 49 16.88 2.76 -2.72
C PHE A 49 17.02 3.51 -4.05
N THR A 50 16.19 4.52 -4.27
CA THR A 50 16.14 5.37 -5.46
C THR A 50 17.17 6.50 -5.46
N ILE A 51 17.86 6.78 -4.34
CA ILE A 51 19.04 7.65 -4.30
C ILE A 51 20.22 6.87 -4.92
N ASP A 52 20.99 7.51 -5.81
CA ASP A 52 22.22 6.96 -6.40
C ASP A 52 22.10 5.72 -7.31
N GLY A 53 21.02 5.64 -8.11
CA GLY A 53 21.08 4.91 -9.38
C GLY A 53 20.78 3.40 -9.36
N GLY A 54 19.83 2.94 -8.55
CA GLY A 54 19.25 1.60 -8.72
C GLY A 54 18.62 1.34 -10.10
N THR A 55 18.14 2.38 -10.78
CA THR A 55 18.01 2.56 -12.25
C THR A 55 17.66 4.03 -12.51
N ALA A 56 18.31 4.67 -13.50
CA ALA A 56 18.18 6.10 -13.79
C ALA A 56 16.72 6.55 -14.06
N ILE A 57 16.24 7.54 -13.30
CA ILE A 57 15.01 8.28 -13.60
C ILE A 57 15.37 9.58 -14.33
N PRO A 58 14.74 9.91 -15.47
CA PRO A 58 14.78 11.25 -16.03
C PRO A 58 13.97 12.20 -15.13
N GLY A 59 14.66 13.10 -14.42
CA GLY A 59 14.07 14.09 -13.52
C GLY A 59 14.72 14.02 -12.15
N ASN A 60 15.68 14.93 -11.91
CA ASN A 60 16.39 15.25 -10.67
C ASN A 60 16.65 14.09 -9.69
N GLY A 61 17.90 13.63 -9.60
CA GLY A 61 18.35 12.53 -8.73
C GLY A 61 18.19 12.76 -7.22
N VAL A 62 16.94 12.87 -6.75
CA VAL A 62 16.57 13.06 -5.35
C VAL A 62 15.96 11.78 -4.77
N GLY A 63 15.56 10.79 -5.59
CA GLY A 63 15.04 9.51 -5.09
C GLY A 63 13.60 9.58 -4.59
N ASP A 64 12.86 10.63 -4.91
CA ASP A 64 11.46 10.79 -4.52
C ASP A 64 10.55 9.83 -5.29
N PHE A 65 9.51 9.32 -4.61
CA PHE A 65 8.44 8.56 -5.25
C PHE A 65 7.06 9.01 -4.77
N CYS A 66 6.04 8.66 -5.52
CA CYS A 66 4.64 8.79 -5.14
C CYS A 66 4.12 7.47 -4.60
N VAL A 67 3.59 7.46 -3.38
CA VAL A 67 2.82 6.34 -2.85
C VAL A 67 1.36 6.54 -3.19
N ASN A 68 0.81 5.62 -3.96
CA ASN A 68 -0.58 5.62 -4.35
C ASN A 68 -1.32 4.59 -3.51
N ALA A 69 -2.20 5.04 -2.62
CA ALA A 69 -3.05 4.18 -1.82
C ALA A 69 -4.38 3.94 -2.52
N TYR A 70 -4.85 2.70 -2.46
CA TYR A 70 -6.17 2.27 -2.92
C TYR A 70 -6.83 1.44 -1.83
N VAL A 71 -7.95 1.92 -1.32
CA VAL A 71 -8.74 1.24 -0.30
C VAL A 71 -9.93 0.59 -0.98
N TYR A 72 -10.06 -0.71 -0.83
CA TYR A 72 -11.18 -1.49 -1.34
C TYR A 72 -12.05 -2.01 -0.20
N SER A 73 -13.36 -1.98 -0.41
CA SER A 73 -14.30 -2.70 0.44
C SER A 73 -14.15 -4.22 0.28
N PRO A 74 -14.67 -5.03 1.23
CA PRO A 74 -14.57 -6.49 1.16
C PRO A 74 -15.24 -7.13 -0.07
N ASP A 75 -16.19 -6.42 -0.70
CA ASP A 75 -16.85 -6.82 -1.95
C ASP A 75 -16.16 -6.27 -3.21
N GLN A 76 -14.92 -5.79 -3.08
CA GLN A 76 -14.04 -5.41 -4.19
C GLN A 76 -14.44 -4.12 -4.91
N GLU A 77 -15.16 -3.21 -4.24
CA GLU A 77 -15.43 -1.85 -4.72
C GLU A 77 -14.35 -0.88 -4.21
N LEU A 78 -13.88 0.04 -5.05
CA LEU A 78 -12.93 1.07 -4.62
C LEU A 78 -13.65 2.05 -3.68
N ALA A 79 -13.20 2.12 -2.43
CA ALA A 79 -13.68 3.05 -1.44
C ALA A 79 -12.94 4.38 -1.48
N SER A 80 -11.63 4.37 -1.71
CA SER A 80 -10.86 5.59 -1.89
C SER A 80 -9.52 5.35 -2.57
N CYS A 81 -8.99 6.41 -3.18
CA CYS A 81 -7.62 6.49 -3.61
C CYS A 81 -6.96 7.79 -3.14
N CYS A 82 -5.65 7.73 -2.96
CA CYS A 82 -4.87 8.88 -2.52
C CYS A 82 -3.43 8.80 -3.03
N THR A 83 -2.76 9.94 -3.19
CA THR A 83 -1.33 9.97 -3.51
C THR A 83 -0.55 10.78 -2.48
N CYS A 84 0.70 10.39 -2.25
CA CYS A 84 1.62 11.02 -1.32
C CYS A 84 3.01 11.05 -1.97
N LEU A 85 3.59 12.24 -2.15
CA LEU A 85 5.00 12.37 -2.52
C LEU A 85 5.84 12.00 -1.30
N THR A 86 6.72 11.02 -1.34
CA THR A 86 7.61 10.65 -0.22
C THR A 86 9.07 10.75 -0.66
N THR A 87 9.81 11.61 0.04
CA THR A 87 11.25 11.83 -0.19
C THR A 87 12.08 10.78 0.55
N PRO A 88 13.34 10.52 0.19
CA PRO A 88 14.14 9.49 0.85
C PRO A 88 14.33 9.70 2.35
N ASN A 89 14.27 8.59 3.08
CA ASN A 89 14.33 8.54 4.54
C ASN A 89 13.16 9.27 5.23
N GLU A 90 12.17 9.76 4.48
CA GLU A 90 10.98 10.37 5.03
C GLU A 90 10.08 9.29 5.64
N LEU A 91 9.46 9.64 6.77
CA LEU A 91 8.40 8.88 7.41
C LEU A 91 7.10 9.66 7.28
N ASP A 92 6.20 9.12 6.46
CA ASP A 92 4.86 9.64 6.23
C ASP A 92 3.81 8.73 6.87
N SER A 93 2.60 9.26 7.06
CA SER A 93 1.49 8.42 7.53
C SER A 93 0.13 8.83 6.99
N TRP A 94 -0.78 7.84 6.96
CA TRP A 94 -2.21 8.02 6.74
C TRP A 94 -3.00 7.47 7.92
N SER A 95 -3.98 8.24 8.37
CA SER A 95 -5.12 7.70 9.10
C SER A 95 -6.08 7.04 8.11
N LEU A 96 -6.78 5.99 8.53
CA LEU A 96 -7.85 5.39 7.72
C LEU A 96 -9.14 6.19 7.82
N LEU A 97 -9.56 6.59 9.01
CA LEU A 97 -10.89 7.15 9.26
C LEU A 97 -10.87 8.57 9.87
N LEU A 98 -9.83 8.93 10.62
CA LEU A 98 -9.81 10.14 11.44
C LEU A 98 -9.01 11.30 10.82
N GLY A 99 -9.66 12.45 10.78
CA GLY A 99 -9.05 13.70 10.34
C GLY A 99 -9.23 13.98 8.84
N PRO A 100 -8.86 15.19 8.42
CA PRO A 100 -9.17 15.68 7.07
C PRO A 100 -8.40 14.94 5.96
N ASN A 101 -7.23 14.39 6.30
CA ASN A 101 -6.34 13.68 5.37
C ASN A 101 -6.49 12.15 5.47
N ALA A 102 -7.51 11.65 6.16
CA ALA A 102 -7.74 10.23 6.27
C ALA A 102 -8.06 9.62 4.90
N LEU A 103 -7.65 8.37 4.66
CA LEU A 103 -7.92 7.69 3.40
C LEU A 103 -9.43 7.57 3.14
N LEU A 104 -10.25 7.42 4.17
CA LEU A 104 -11.72 7.37 4.10
C LEU A 104 -12.36 8.69 4.57
N SER A 105 -11.69 9.84 4.41
CA SER A 105 -12.28 11.15 4.75
C SER A 105 -13.42 11.56 3.80
N ASN A 106 -13.37 11.08 2.56
CA ASN A 106 -14.43 11.25 1.56
C ASN A 106 -14.52 9.98 0.71
N PRO A 107 -15.06 8.87 1.23
CA PRO A 107 -15.06 7.58 0.54
C PRO A 107 -16.24 7.45 -0.44
N ALA A 108 -16.13 6.55 -1.43
CA ALA A 108 -17.25 6.20 -2.30
C ALA A 108 -18.43 5.69 -1.44
N PRO A 109 -19.65 6.24 -1.58
CA PRO A 109 -20.77 5.89 -0.70
C PRO A 109 -21.13 4.40 -0.67
N GLY A 110 -21.09 3.73 -1.83
CA GLY A 110 -21.36 2.30 -1.97
C GLY A 110 -20.34 1.46 -1.22
N ALA A 111 -19.07 1.56 -1.63
CA ALA A 111 -17.97 0.87 -0.97
C ALA A 111 -17.87 1.17 0.54
N PHE A 112 -18.14 2.40 0.99
CA PHE A 112 -18.09 2.72 2.42
C PHE A 112 -19.21 2.05 3.21
N ALA A 113 -20.40 1.89 2.63
CA ALA A 113 -21.46 1.08 3.24
C ALA A 113 -21.01 -0.39 3.39
N GLN A 114 -20.27 -0.91 2.42
CA GLN A 114 -19.75 -2.27 2.42
C GLN A 114 -18.61 -2.47 3.41
N ILE A 115 -17.74 -1.47 3.61
CA ILE A 115 -16.75 -1.47 4.70
C ILE A 115 -17.46 -1.62 6.04
N LYS A 116 -18.52 -0.83 6.30
CA LYS A 116 -19.29 -0.90 7.55
C LYS A 116 -19.99 -2.26 7.71
N ALA A 117 -20.60 -2.77 6.64
CA ALA A 117 -21.26 -4.08 6.65
C ALA A 117 -20.27 -5.23 6.84
N GLY A 118 -19.06 -5.10 6.31
CA GLY A 118 -17.96 -6.05 6.43
C GLY A 118 -17.16 -5.91 7.73
N ASN A 119 -17.82 -5.62 8.86
CA ASN A 119 -17.19 -5.44 10.17
C ASN A 119 -16.09 -4.36 10.19
N TRP A 120 -16.35 -3.25 9.49
CA TRP A 120 -15.42 -2.11 9.43
C TRP A 120 -14.03 -2.55 8.98
N SER A 121 -13.98 -3.37 7.93
CA SER A 121 -12.75 -3.88 7.33
C SER A 121 -12.59 -3.42 5.89
N ALA A 122 -11.35 -3.29 5.46
CA ALA A 122 -10.99 -2.89 4.10
C ALA A 122 -9.65 -3.50 3.71
N VAL A 123 -9.43 -3.65 2.40
CA VAL A 123 -8.12 -3.99 1.84
C VAL A 123 -7.44 -2.70 1.43
N VAL A 124 -6.18 -2.53 1.81
CA VAL A 124 -5.37 -1.40 1.39
C VAL A 124 -4.22 -1.88 0.52
N LYS A 125 -4.14 -1.32 -0.68
CA LYS A 125 -3.10 -1.58 -1.66
C LYS A 125 -2.28 -0.30 -1.84
N LEU A 126 -0.96 -0.42 -1.77
CA LEU A 126 -0.03 0.66 -2.00
C LEU A 126 0.77 0.38 -3.27
N VAL A 127 0.89 1.37 -4.15
CA VAL A 127 1.76 1.32 -5.32
C VAL A 127 2.70 2.52 -5.30
N ALA A 128 4.00 2.28 -5.23
CA ALA A 128 5.01 3.30 -5.43
C ALA A 128 5.29 3.50 -6.92
N THR A 129 5.26 4.76 -7.35
CA THR A 129 5.61 5.19 -8.71
C THR A 129 6.61 6.33 -8.64
N LEU A 130 7.43 6.50 -9.66
CA LEU A 130 8.36 7.64 -9.71
C LEU A 130 7.58 8.95 -9.65
N ALA A 131 8.12 9.95 -8.94
CA ALA A 131 7.61 11.31 -9.04
C ALA A 131 7.84 11.87 -10.45
N ASN A 132 6.97 12.78 -10.90
CA ASN A 132 7.20 13.48 -12.17
C ASN A 132 8.42 14.40 -12.04
N ALA A 133 8.97 14.87 -13.18
CA ALA A 133 10.19 15.69 -13.24
C ALA A 133 10.17 17.03 -12.46
N ASN A 134 9.02 17.40 -11.87
CA ASN A 134 8.85 18.57 -11.00
C ASN A 134 8.62 18.17 -9.52
N ASP A 135 8.97 16.96 -9.13
CA ASP A 135 8.74 16.37 -7.79
C ASP A 135 7.26 16.45 -7.38
N THR A 136 6.36 16.18 -8.34
CA THR A 136 4.91 16.22 -8.12
C THR A 136 4.28 14.85 -8.32
N CYS A 137 3.29 14.55 -7.48
CA CYS A 137 2.47 13.35 -7.57
C CYS A 137 1.08 13.68 -8.11
N PRO A 138 0.75 13.29 -9.35
CA PRO A 138 -0.56 13.57 -9.91
C PRO A 138 -1.61 12.69 -9.21
N THR A 139 -2.66 13.33 -8.70
CA THR A 139 -3.71 12.71 -7.88
C THR A 139 -4.74 11.89 -8.68
N ALA A 140 -4.78 12.06 -9.99
CA ALA A 140 -5.86 11.54 -10.84
C ALA A 140 -5.37 10.90 -12.15
N ASP A 141 -4.10 11.11 -12.50
CA ASP A 141 -3.55 10.70 -13.78
C ASP A 141 -2.22 9.97 -13.56
N LEU A 142 -2.35 8.73 -13.12
CA LEU A 142 -1.22 7.80 -13.05
C LEU A 142 -0.97 7.13 -14.39
N THR A 143 -1.53 7.65 -15.50
CA THR A 143 -1.34 7.05 -16.81
C THR A 143 0.13 7.21 -17.24
N ASN A 144 0.90 6.15 -16.98
CA ASN A 144 2.30 5.93 -17.36
C ASN A 144 3.37 6.34 -16.35
N ALA A 145 3.04 6.54 -15.07
CA ALA A 145 4.06 6.68 -14.04
C ALA A 145 4.81 5.33 -13.88
N PRO A 146 6.14 5.27 -14.09
CA PRO A 146 6.90 4.04 -13.88
C PRO A 146 6.87 3.64 -12.40
N ILE A 147 6.88 2.34 -12.10
CA ILE A 147 6.91 1.86 -10.71
C ILE A 147 8.26 2.14 -10.05
N ALA A 148 8.25 2.42 -8.75
CA ALA A 148 9.43 2.71 -7.93
C ALA A 148 9.60 1.66 -6.84
N ALA A 149 10.82 1.14 -6.65
CA ALA A 149 11.16 0.32 -5.50
C ALA A 149 11.54 1.20 -4.29
N GLY A 150 11.75 0.59 -3.13
CA GLY A 150 12.16 1.28 -1.90
C GLY A 150 11.00 1.71 -1.00
N LEU A 151 9.79 1.25 -1.30
CA LEU A 151 8.62 1.47 -0.44
C LEU A 151 8.70 0.52 0.74
N LEU A 152 8.48 1.00 1.95
CA LEU A 152 8.22 0.17 3.12
C LEU A 152 6.98 0.71 3.84
N ALA A 153 6.04 -0.17 4.18
CA ALA A 153 4.85 0.25 4.91
C ALA A 153 4.46 -0.71 6.04
N TRP A 154 3.77 -0.15 7.03
CA TRP A 154 3.20 -0.87 8.17
C TRP A 154 1.80 -0.35 8.46
N SER A 155 0.92 -1.22 8.98
CA SER A 155 -0.42 -0.84 9.42
C SER A 155 -0.67 -1.26 10.86
N THR A 156 -1.42 -0.45 11.61
CA THR A 156 -1.99 -0.85 12.89
C THR A 156 -3.34 -1.54 12.73
N HIS A 157 -3.57 -2.58 13.52
CA HIS A 157 -4.79 -3.36 13.55
C HIS A 157 -5.38 -3.37 14.95
N TRP A 158 -6.70 -3.33 15.02
CA TRP A 158 -7.46 -3.39 16.25
C TRP A 158 -8.07 -4.78 16.44
N HIS A 159 -7.84 -5.33 17.63
CA HIS A 159 -8.43 -6.59 18.06
C HIS A 159 -9.31 -6.34 19.28
N VAL A 160 -10.44 -7.05 19.34
CA VAL A 160 -11.27 -7.07 20.54
C VAL A 160 -10.52 -7.86 21.61
N GLY A 161 -10.17 -7.20 22.71
CA GLY A 161 -9.58 -7.86 23.87
C GLY A 161 -10.63 -8.47 24.80
N PRO A 162 -10.23 -9.27 25.80
CA PRO A 162 -11.13 -9.74 26.83
C PRO A 162 -11.71 -8.55 27.62
N ALA A 163 -12.85 -8.73 28.30
CA ALA A 163 -13.61 -7.66 28.95
C ALA A 163 -12.84 -6.77 29.95
N SER A 164 -11.65 -7.20 30.41
CA SER A 164 -10.74 -6.43 31.28
C SER A 164 -9.70 -5.58 30.54
N ASN A 165 -9.55 -5.72 29.21
CA ASN A 165 -8.66 -4.91 28.37
C ASN A 165 -9.35 -4.63 27.01
N PRO A 166 -9.95 -3.44 26.84
CA PRO A 166 -11.02 -3.24 25.87
C PRO A 166 -10.58 -3.26 24.39
N ALA A 167 -9.30 -3.05 24.07
CA ALA A 167 -8.79 -3.26 22.72
C ALA A 167 -7.27 -3.46 22.69
N LEU A 168 -6.81 -4.41 21.87
CA LEU A 168 -5.38 -4.64 21.62
C LEU A 168 -5.02 -4.08 20.26
N VAL A 169 -3.92 -3.32 20.21
CA VAL A 169 -3.37 -2.77 18.96
C VAL A 169 -2.11 -3.55 18.61
N THR A 170 -2.04 -4.02 17.38
CA THR A 170 -0.82 -4.64 16.82
C THR A 170 -0.43 -3.92 15.55
N GLU A 171 0.87 -3.74 15.32
CA GLU A 171 1.38 -3.27 14.03
C GLU A 171 1.86 -4.47 13.20
N THR A 172 1.52 -4.48 11.92
CA THR A 172 2.03 -5.47 10.95
C THR A 172 2.61 -4.78 9.74
N ARG A 173 3.56 -5.44 9.07
CA ARG A 173 4.12 -4.93 7.82
C ARG A 173 3.12 -5.15 6.68
N PHE A 174 3.11 -4.27 5.70
CA PHE A 174 2.51 -4.57 4.40
C PHE A 174 3.30 -5.66 3.67
N GLU A 175 2.60 -6.61 3.08
CA GLU A 175 3.24 -7.72 2.36
C GLU A 175 3.46 -7.35 0.88
N PRO A 176 4.66 -7.59 0.33
CA PRO A 176 4.90 -7.43 -1.11
C PRO A 176 3.95 -8.32 -1.93
N GLY A 177 3.23 -7.70 -2.87
CA GLY A 177 2.28 -8.38 -3.73
C GLY A 177 2.82 -8.59 -5.15
N ASN A 178 2.13 -9.43 -5.93
CA ASN A 178 2.37 -9.55 -7.36
C ASN A 178 1.52 -8.53 -8.13
N LEU A 179 2.17 -7.51 -8.70
CA LEU A 179 1.49 -6.50 -9.53
C LEU A 179 1.52 -6.91 -11.01
N SER A 180 0.37 -7.29 -11.55
CA SER A 180 0.22 -7.49 -12.99
C SER A 180 -0.06 -6.17 -13.72
N ALA A 181 0.22 -6.12 -15.03
CA ALA A 181 -0.15 -4.97 -15.85
C ALA A 181 -1.66 -4.69 -15.83
N GLY A 182 -2.49 -5.73 -15.79
CA GLY A 182 -3.94 -5.62 -15.70
C GLY A 182 -4.41 -5.04 -14.36
N GLU A 183 -3.83 -5.50 -13.25
CA GLU A 183 -4.12 -4.95 -11.92
C GLU A 183 -3.69 -3.49 -11.83
N PHE A 184 -2.49 -3.15 -12.29
CA PHE A 184 -2.02 -1.76 -12.29
C PHE A 184 -2.87 -0.86 -13.18
N ALA A 185 -3.37 -1.35 -14.32
CA ALA A 185 -4.33 -0.61 -15.14
C ALA A 185 -5.68 -0.42 -14.40
N ARG A 186 -6.16 -1.45 -13.70
CA ARG A 186 -7.43 -1.41 -12.97
C ARG A 186 -7.39 -0.41 -11.82
N LEU A 187 -6.38 -0.47 -10.95
CA LEU A 187 -6.21 0.45 -9.83
C LEU A 187 -6.27 1.91 -10.29
N ARG A 188 -5.51 2.24 -11.34
CA ARG A 188 -5.46 3.59 -11.90
C ARG A 188 -6.78 4.01 -12.55
N SER A 189 -7.42 3.11 -13.29
CA SER A 189 -8.70 3.39 -13.95
C SER A 189 -9.80 3.67 -12.92
N ASP A 190 -9.89 2.86 -11.86
CA ASP A 190 -10.91 3.04 -10.81
C ASP A 190 -10.71 4.40 -10.13
N CYS A 191 -9.48 4.76 -9.77
CA CYS A 191 -9.19 6.03 -9.13
C CYS A 191 -9.46 7.24 -10.03
N ALA A 192 -9.04 7.18 -11.31
CA ALA A 192 -9.29 8.26 -12.27
C ALA A 192 -10.79 8.49 -12.46
N ILE A 193 -11.57 7.40 -12.57
CA ILE A 193 -13.03 7.46 -12.67
C ILE A 193 -13.62 8.17 -11.45
N SER A 194 -13.21 7.79 -10.23
CA SER A 194 -13.71 8.42 -9.01
C SER A 194 -13.40 9.91 -8.93
N VAL A 195 -12.21 10.34 -9.34
CA VAL A 195 -11.84 11.76 -9.36
C VAL A 195 -12.67 12.53 -10.40
N HIS A 196 -12.83 11.99 -11.61
CA HIS A 196 -13.54 12.69 -12.69
C HIS A 196 -15.06 12.75 -12.50
N GLN A 197 -15.66 11.75 -11.86
CA GLN A 197 -17.10 11.72 -11.61
C GLN A 197 -17.51 12.46 -10.33
N GLY A 198 -16.54 12.88 -9.51
CA GLY A 198 -16.81 13.58 -8.24
C GLY A 198 -17.57 12.72 -7.23
N SER A 199 -17.47 11.40 -7.35
CA SER A 199 -18.29 10.41 -6.61
C SER A 199 -17.94 10.28 -5.12
N GLY A 200 -17.06 11.13 -4.58
CA GLY A 200 -16.21 10.75 -3.47
C GLY A 200 -15.20 9.67 -3.91
N ALA A 201 -14.39 9.20 -2.97
CA ALA A 201 -13.25 8.28 -3.11
C ALA A 201 -11.88 8.94 -3.38
N PHE A 202 -11.70 10.21 -3.04
CA PHE A 202 -10.38 10.86 -3.12
C PHE A 202 -10.00 11.54 -1.80
N CYS A 203 -8.76 11.33 -1.37
CA CYS A 203 -8.20 11.87 -0.12
C CYS A 203 -7.20 13.02 -0.39
N PRO A 204 -7.09 14.05 0.49
CA PRO A 204 -6.21 15.20 0.25
C PRO A 204 -4.69 14.93 0.22
N GLY A 205 -4.24 13.74 0.61
CA GLY A 205 -2.83 13.36 0.67
C GLY A 205 -2.45 12.74 2.02
N CYS A 206 -1.19 12.34 2.16
CA CYS A 206 -0.64 11.86 3.43
C CYS A 206 -0.29 13.01 4.37
N ARG A 207 -0.12 12.68 5.65
CA ARG A 207 0.53 13.57 6.60
C ARG A 207 2.04 13.43 6.47
N LYS A 208 2.69 14.60 6.44
CA LYS A 208 4.14 14.73 6.35
C LYS A 208 4.87 14.67 7.68
N SER A 209 6.06 14.08 7.65
CA SER A 209 7.08 14.12 8.71
C SER A 209 6.59 13.64 10.08
N GLY A 210 6.22 12.35 10.18
CA GLY A 210 5.89 11.69 11.45
C GLY A 210 5.05 10.42 11.29
N GLY A 211 5.32 9.43 12.14
CA GLY A 211 4.54 8.19 12.24
C GLY A 211 3.36 8.27 13.22
N LEU A 212 2.38 7.38 13.02
CA LEU A 212 1.19 7.12 13.85
C LEU A 212 0.16 8.28 13.97
N ALA A 213 -0.03 9.06 12.90
CA ALA A 213 -1.19 9.93 12.62
C ALA A 213 -1.91 10.54 13.85
N VAL A 214 -1.25 11.43 14.59
CA VAL A 214 -1.81 12.07 15.81
C VAL A 214 -2.97 13.03 15.47
N PRO A 215 -4.20 12.85 15.98
CA PRO A 215 -5.06 14.00 16.23
C PRO A 215 -4.40 14.78 17.37
N THR A 216 -3.89 15.99 17.12
CA THR A 216 -3.61 16.87 18.25
C THR A 216 -4.91 16.99 19.04
N PRO A 217 -4.91 16.80 20.37
CA PRO A 217 -6.10 17.07 21.15
C PRO A 217 -6.48 18.53 20.89
N SER A 218 -7.73 18.76 20.52
CA SER A 218 -8.34 20.07 20.66
C SER A 218 -8.16 20.49 22.12
N LEU A 219 -7.29 21.47 22.37
CA LEU A 219 -7.39 22.32 23.55
C LEU A 219 -8.57 23.26 23.38
#